data_AF-A0AA97CFP9-F1
#
_entry.id   AF-A0AA97CFP9-F1
#
_cell.length_a   1.000
_cell.length_b   1.000
_cell.length_c   1.000
_cell.angle_alpha   90.00
_cell.angle_beta   90.00
_cell.angle_gamma   90.00
#
_symmetry.space_group_name_H-M   'P 1'
#
loop_
_entity.id
_entity.type
_entity.pdbx_description
1 polymer ?
#
loop_
_entity_poly.entity_id
_entity_poly.type
_entity_poly.pdbx_seq_one_letter_code
_entity_poly.pdbx_strand_id
1 'polypeptide(L)'
;MLTSEFKNTLIKVGQILFIVLIAGLLLIWLNQSSLERFWQQKYHQDTPWAKMAGNPIWDYGAYLHDGALEAGSLFTYYASGQKAQEDKQAAELELANKDKKLSFPKEFQIGLHFVNGYIYPAESLSITFPERLKRPQVREKNQKINFGGFTIKKDQPIVAKHIANIEKGQQVLFAGDSMMQGVAPHVKNMLLKKYNIDSINLSKQSTGLAYPRFFNWPQTIAKALNDNPNIKVLVVFLGPNDPWDMPPQTGYKYVKFKSEDWEKVYRERIGDIISTARQHNVDVIWVGPPNMRKNTLSDGMKFLSSLYQSEVEDNGEIYFSVNDVFKYKGDTYSDYIGDASSTIKLRSGDGIHFSGKGQQLIAEKVFSLIHFEEEEEKEPHETEQTVSS
;
A
#
# COMPACT_ATOMS: atom_id res chain seq x y z
N MET A 1 57.25 -21.07 23.48
CA MET A 1 56.70 -21.37 22.15
C MET A 1 55.21 -21.63 22.32
N LEU A 2 54.34 -20.95 21.57
CA LEU A 2 52.92 -21.31 21.56
C LEU A 2 52.78 -22.69 20.90
N THR A 3 52.13 -23.63 21.58
CA THR A 3 51.91 -24.99 21.06
C THR A 3 51.11 -24.94 19.76
N SER A 4 51.30 -25.91 18.87
CA SER A 4 50.60 -25.97 17.57
C SER A 4 49.07 -25.87 17.72
N GLU A 5 48.54 -26.42 18.81
CA GLU A 5 47.12 -26.33 19.19
C GLU A 5 46.66 -24.91 19.47
N PHE A 6 47.47 -24.08 20.14
CA PHE A 6 47.13 -22.69 20.40
C PHE A 6 47.08 -21.88 19.09
N LYS A 7 48.04 -22.09 18.19
CA LYS A 7 48.06 -21.39 16.89
C LYS A 7 46.84 -21.75 16.04
N ASN A 8 46.46 -23.02 16.01
CA ASN A 8 45.25 -23.48 15.31
C ASN A 8 43.97 -22.92 15.93
N THR A 9 43.91 -22.85 17.25
CA THR A 9 42.78 -22.24 17.97
C THR A 9 42.65 -20.75 17.66
N LEU A 10 43.77 -20.01 17.67
CA LEU A 10 43.79 -18.59 17.36
C LEU A 10 43.32 -18.30 15.92
N ILE A 11 43.71 -19.12 14.95
CA ILE A 11 43.24 -19.03 13.56
C ILE A 11 41.72 -19.25 13.49
N LYS A 12 41.20 -20.29 14.16
CA LYS A 12 39.75 -20.56 14.20
C LYS A 12 38.97 -19.42 14.84
N VAL A 13 39.46 -18.86 15.94
CA VAL A 13 38.84 -17.70 16.60
C VAL A 13 38.82 -16.49 15.64
N GLY A 14 39.94 -16.23 14.96
CA GLY A 14 40.01 -15.16 13.94
C GLY A 14 39.01 -15.36 12.80
N GLN A 15 38.87 -16.59 12.30
CA GLN A 15 37.90 -16.95 11.26
C GLN A 15 36.45 -16.73 11.74
N ILE A 16 36.12 -17.16 12.95
CA ILE A 16 34.78 -16.96 13.53
C ILE A 16 34.48 -15.47 13.67
N LEU A 17 35.42 -14.68 14.22
CA LEU A 17 35.25 -13.23 14.37
C LEU A 17 35.05 -12.54 13.01
N PHE A 18 35.78 -12.97 11.98
CA PHE A 18 35.65 -12.44 10.63
C PHE A 18 34.28 -12.77 10.01
N ILE A 19 33.81 -14.01 10.16
CA ILE A 19 32.49 -14.44 9.69
C ILE A 19 31.38 -13.64 10.37
N VAL A 20 31.44 -13.49 11.70
CA VAL A 20 30.45 -12.72 12.47
C VAL A 20 30.46 -11.25 12.03
N LEU A 21 31.63 -10.66 11.83
CA LEU A 21 31.75 -9.28 11.37
C LEU A 21 31.14 -9.08 9.98
N ILE A 22 31.46 -9.95 9.01
CA ILE A 22 30.89 -9.88 7.67
C ILE A 22 29.38 -10.10 7.69
N ALA A 23 28.91 -11.13 8.41
CA ALA A 23 27.48 -11.41 8.53
C ALA A 23 26.74 -10.22 9.14
N GLY A 24 27.30 -9.59 10.18
CA GLY A 24 26.76 -8.37 10.77
C GLY A 24 26.66 -7.21 9.77
N LEU A 25 27.72 -6.95 9.00
CA LEU A 25 27.71 -5.92 7.97
C LEU A 25 26.70 -6.21 6.86
N LEU A 26 26.59 -7.46 6.42
CA LEU A 26 25.58 -7.88 5.43
C LEU A 26 24.15 -7.73 5.95
N LEU A 27 23.92 -8.05 7.23
CA LEU A 27 22.60 -7.86 7.85
C LEU A 27 22.24 -6.38 7.96
N ILE A 28 23.19 -5.51 8.33
CA ILE A 28 22.97 -4.05 8.35
C ILE A 28 22.66 -3.56 6.94
N TRP A 29 23.44 -3.97 5.94
CA TRP A 29 23.25 -3.59 4.55
C TRP A 29 21.90 -4.06 4.00
N LEU A 30 21.52 -5.31 4.27
CA LEU A 30 20.23 -5.87 3.84
C LEU A 30 19.04 -5.20 4.54
N ASN A 31 19.15 -4.92 5.84
CA ASN A 31 18.05 -4.39 6.65
C ASN A 31 18.18 -2.87 6.91
N GLN A 32 18.95 -2.16 6.10
CA GLN A 32 19.34 -0.77 6.32
C GLN A 32 18.16 0.17 6.54
N SER A 33 17.07 0.03 5.77
CA SER A 33 15.86 0.84 5.88
C SER A 33 15.15 0.65 7.23
N SER A 34 15.07 -0.60 7.69
CA SER A 34 14.44 -0.95 8.97
C SER A 34 15.29 -0.51 10.15
N LEU A 35 16.61 -0.70 10.08
CA LEU A 35 17.52 -0.19 11.10
C LEU A 35 17.53 1.34 11.14
N GLU A 36 17.43 2.03 10.00
CA GLU A 36 17.40 3.49 9.95
C GLU A 36 16.18 4.06 10.67
N ARG A 37 14.99 3.51 10.42
CA ARG A 37 13.78 3.88 11.15
C ARG A 37 13.91 3.61 12.65
N PHE A 38 14.33 2.41 13.02
CA PHE A 38 14.53 2.06 14.43
C PHE A 38 15.51 3.01 15.10
N TRP A 39 16.62 3.34 14.45
CA TRP A 39 17.64 4.22 15.00
C TRP A 39 17.12 5.63 15.19
N GLN A 40 16.42 6.19 14.20
CA GLN A 40 15.80 7.50 14.29
C GLN A 40 14.73 7.54 15.38
N GLN A 41 13.92 6.49 15.54
CA GLN A 41 12.90 6.38 16.59
C GLN A 41 13.51 6.24 17.99
N LYS A 42 14.59 5.46 18.12
CA LYS A 42 15.19 5.11 19.41
C LYS A 42 16.15 6.17 19.93
N TYR A 43 16.97 6.74 19.04
CA TYR A 43 18.08 7.63 19.38
C TYR A 43 17.87 9.06 18.93
N HIS A 44 16.81 9.36 18.17
CA HIS A 44 16.49 10.70 17.70
C HIS A 44 17.63 11.36 16.90
N GLN A 45 18.35 10.55 16.13
CA GLN A 45 19.51 10.95 15.34
C GLN A 45 19.54 10.16 14.02
N ASP A 46 20.23 10.70 13.02
CA ASP A 46 20.54 9.93 11.81
C ASP A 46 21.43 8.73 12.16
N THR A 47 21.33 7.65 11.37
CA THR A 47 22.20 6.50 11.56
C THR A 47 23.66 6.85 11.27
N PRO A 48 24.63 6.12 11.87
CA PRO A 48 26.04 6.27 11.51
C PRO A 48 26.33 6.12 10.02
N TRP A 49 25.47 5.38 9.30
CA TRP A 49 25.57 5.12 7.87
C TRP A 49 24.67 5.98 6.97
N ALA A 50 23.93 6.96 7.50
CA ALA A 50 23.00 7.78 6.71
C ALA A 50 23.66 8.46 5.48
N LYS A 51 24.97 8.77 5.58
CA LYS A 51 25.76 9.35 4.47
C LYS A 51 25.93 8.40 3.28
N MET A 52 25.75 7.09 3.47
CA MET A 52 25.85 6.09 2.41
C MET A 52 24.57 5.99 1.56
N ALA A 53 23.45 6.55 2.04
CA ALA A 53 22.19 6.59 1.28
C ALA A 53 22.39 7.32 -0.06
N GLY A 54 21.87 6.76 -1.15
CA GLY A 54 22.08 7.24 -2.51
C GLY A 54 23.32 6.66 -3.21
N ASN A 55 24.07 5.79 -2.53
CA ASN A 55 25.09 4.97 -3.18
C ASN A 55 24.43 3.71 -3.76
N PRO A 56 24.58 3.40 -5.06
CA PRO A 56 23.91 2.25 -5.67
C PRO A 56 24.22 0.90 -5.02
N ILE A 57 25.44 0.70 -4.50
CA ILE A 57 25.82 -0.55 -3.82
C ILE A 57 25.13 -0.64 -2.46
N TRP A 58 25.07 0.47 -1.73
CA TRP A 58 24.35 0.54 -0.45
C TRP A 58 22.86 0.31 -0.68
N ASP A 59 22.25 1.09 -1.57
CA ASP A 59 20.81 1.05 -1.85
C ASP A 59 20.34 -0.32 -2.40
N TYR A 60 21.23 -1.07 -3.07
CA TYR A 60 20.95 -2.43 -3.54
C TYR A 60 20.55 -3.40 -2.41
N GLY A 61 21.05 -3.20 -1.19
CA GLY A 61 20.66 -4.01 -0.03
C GLY A 61 19.17 -3.87 0.29
N ALA A 62 18.66 -2.62 0.31
CA ALA A 62 17.24 -2.36 0.47
C ALA A 62 16.42 -2.92 -0.69
N TYR A 63 16.88 -2.79 -1.94
CA TYR A 63 16.17 -3.36 -3.10
C TYR A 63 16.08 -4.89 -3.03
N LEU A 64 17.15 -5.57 -2.59
CA LEU A 64 17.16 -7.01 -2.42
C LEU A 64 16.17 -7.44 -1.33
N HIS A 65 16.15 -6.73 -0.21
CA HIS A 65 15.21 -6.99 0.89
C HIS A 65 13.75 -6.79 0.45
N ASP A 66 13.43 -5.65 -0.17
CA ASP A 66 12.10 -5.34 -0.68
C ASP A 66 11.66 -6.38 -1.73
N GLY A 67 12.55 -6.74 -2.66
CA GLY A 67 12.29 -7.77 -3.66
C GLY A 67 12.05 -9.16 -3.06
N ALA A 68 12.78 -9.53 -2.01
CA ALA A 68 12.58 -10.81 -1.31
C ALA A 68 11.23 -10.85 -0.58
N LEU A 69 10.80 -9.73 0.01
CA LEU A 69 9.48 -9.62 0.65
C LEU A 69 8.34 -9.76 -0.38
N GLU A 70 8.44 -9.09 -1.53
CA GLU A 70 7.45 -9.20 -2.61
C GLU A 70 7.44 -10.59 -3.24
N ALA A 71 8.59 -11.23 -3.41
CA ALA A 71 8.65 -12.63 -3.86
C ALA A 71 8.00 -13.58 -2.84
N GLY A 72 8.21 -13.34 -1.55
CA GLY A 72 7.57 -14.08 -0.47
C GLY A 72 6.06 -13.91 -0.43
N SER A 73 5.56 -12.68 -0.58
CA SER A 73 4.13 -12.38 -0.63
C SER A 73 3.48 -13.10 -1.83
N LEU A 74 4.11 -13.02 -3.00
CA LEU A 74 3.65 -13.73 -4.19
C LEU A 74 3.64 -15.24 -3.97
N PHE A 75 4.71 -15.82 -3.42
CA PHE A 75 4.76 -17.25 -3.08
C PHE A 75 3.61 -17.65 -2.16
N THR A 76 3.34 -16.89 -1.09
CA THR A 76 2.23 -17.19 -0.19
C THR A 76 0.87 -17.11 -0.87
N TYR A 77 0.69 -16.17 -1.80
CA TYR A 77 -0.52 -16.06 -2.62
C TYR A 77 -0.72 -17.29 -3.53
N TYR A 78 0.35 -17.83 -4.13
CA TYR A 78 0.26 -19.10 -4.88
C TYR A 78 0.04 -20.31 -3.95
N ALA A 79 0.81 -20.40 -2.88
CA ALA A 79 0.81 -21.55 -1.96
C ALA A 79 -0.48 -21.67 -1.14
N SER A 80 -1.18 -20.57 -0.89
CA SER A 80 -2.49 -20.57 -0.22
C SER A 80 -3.63 -21.14 -1.07
N GLY A 81 -3.39 -21.46 -2.35
CA GLY A 81 -4.41 -21.93 -3.28
C GLY A 81 -5.32 -20.81 -3.81
N GLN A 82 -5.09 -19.56 -3.39
CA GLN A 82 -5.87 -18.41 -3.82
C GLN A 82 -5.79 -18.20 -5.33
N LYS A 83 -4.60 -18.34 -5.93
CA LYS A 83 -4.41 -18.33 -7.39
C LYS A 83 -5.19 -19.44 -8.11
N ALA A 84 -5.20 -20.66 -7.57
CA ALA A 84 -5.90 -21.80 -8.18
C ALA A 84 -7.42 -21.61 -8.13
N GLN A 85 -7.93 -20.98 -7.08
CA GLN A 85 -9.33 -20.59 -6.97
C GLN A 85 -9.69 -19.47 -7.96
N GLU A 86 -8.77 -18.53 -8.18
CA GLU A 86 -8.90 -17.48 -9.18
C GLU A 86 -8.87 -18.00 -10.62
N ASP A 87 -8.01 -18.99 -10.91
CA ASP A 87 -7.92 -19.61 -12.24
C ASP A 87 -9.16 -20.43 -12.58
N LYS A 88 -9.74 -21.13 -11.60
CA LYS A 88 -11.03 -21.82 -11.76
C LYS A 88 -12.15 -20.84 -12.07
N GLN A 89 -12.20 -19.72 -11.33
CA GLN A 89 -13.20 -18.67 -11.57
C GLN A 89 -13.00 -17.99 -12.93
N ALA A 90 -11.75 -17.72 -13.33
CA ALA A 90 -11.44 -17.15 -14.64
C ALA A 90 -11.86 -18.09 -15.79
N ALA A 91 -11.60 -19.39 -15.66
CA ALA A 91 -12.03 -20.40 -16.62
C ALA A 91 -13.56 -20.55 -16.68
N GLU A 92 -14.26 -20.44 -15.55
CA GLU A 92 -15.73 -20.43 -15.48
C GLU A 92 -16.32 -19.18 -16.17
N LEU A 93 -15.70 -18.01 -16.00
CA LEU A 93 -16.05 -16.75 -16.69
C LEU A 93 -15.76 -16.81 -18.20
N GLU A 94 -14.68 -17.46 -18.60
CA GLU A 94 -14.34 -17.67 -20.01
C GLU A 94 -15.34 -18.63 -20.69
N LEU A 95 -15.78 -19.67 -19.95
CA LEU A 95 -16.81 -20.61 -20.40
C LEU A 95 -18.20 -19.96 -20.48
N ALA A 96 -18.52 -19.02 -19.58
CA ALA A 96 -19.77 -18.26 -19.60
C ALA A 96 -19.87 -17.27 -20.78
N ASN A 97 -18.74 -16.87 -21.37
CA ASN A 97 -18.67 -15.91 -22.48
C ASN A 97 -18.52 -16.59 -23.87
N LYS A 98 -18.64 -17.91 -23.94
CA LYS A 98 -18.27 -18.74 -25.11
C LYS A 98 -19.15 -18.56 -26.36
N ASP A 99 -20.34 -17.95 -26.24
CA ASP A 99 -21.28 -17.77 -27.35
C ASP A 99 -21.16 -16.41 -28.11
N LYS A 100 -20.26 -15.52 -27.70
CA LYS A 100 -19.94 -14.30 -28.48
C LYS A 100 -18.76 -14.56 -29.42
N LYS A 101 -19.05 -15.01 -30.65
CA LYS A 101 -18.05 -15.09 -31.73
C LYS A 101 -17.58 -13.69 -32.13
N LEU A 102 -16.32 -13.37 -31.88
CA LEU A 102 -15.57 -12.36 -32.66
C LEU A 102 -14.28 -12.99 -33.18
N SER A 103 -14.11 -13.02 -34.50
CA SER A 103 -12.80 -13.20 -35.13
C SER A 103 -12.39 -11.90 -35.81
N PHE A 104 -11.16 -11.44 -35.56
CA PHE A 104 -10.70 -10.17 -36.10
C PHE A 104 -10.45 -10.21 -37.62
N PRO A 105 -10.80 -9.12 -38.35
CA PRO A 105 -10.51 -8.97 -39.77
C PRO A 105 -9.01 -9.07 -40.08
N LYS A 106 -8.65 -9.52 -41.30
CA LYS A 106 -7.26 -9.73 -41.76
C LYS A 106 -6.35 -8.49 -41.59
N GLU A 107 -6.95 -7.31 -41.61
CA GLU A 107 -6.27 -6.02 -41.52
C GLU A 107 -5.87 -5.69 -40.07
N PHE A 108 -6.59 -6.27 -39.11
CA PHE A 108 -6.26 -6.26 -37.68
C PHE A 108 -5.20 -7.28 -37.28
N GLN A 109 -4.97 -8.32 -38.10
CA GLN A 109 -3.95 -9.35 -37.79
C GLN A 109 -2.52 -8.82 -37.93
N ILE A 110 -2.32 -7.73 -38.67
CA ILE A 110 -1.01 -7.05 -38.82
C ILE A 110 -0.75 -6.09 -37.65
N GLY A 111 -1.82 -5.58 -37.00
CA GLY A 111 -1.76 -4.81 -35.76
C GLY A 111 -1.66 -5.66 -34.48
N LEU A 112 -1.83 -6.98 -34.59
CA LEU A 112 -1.67 -7.93 -33.48
C LEU A 112 -0.20 -8.23 -33.11
N HIS A 113 0.74 -7.46 -33.67
CA HIS A 113 2.16 -7.52 -33.31
C HIS A 113 2.57 -6.49 -32.23
N PHE A 114 1.62 -5.78 -31.60
CA PHE A 114 1.93 -4.82 -30.55
C PHE A 114 1.05 -4.83 -29.30
N VAL A 115 0.06 -5.72 -29.19
CA VAL A 115 -0.76 -5.78 -27.96
C VAL A 115 -1.36 -7.17 -27.79
N ASN A 116 -0.88 -7.92 -26.79
CA ASN A 116 -1.66 -8.75 -25.85
C ASN A 116 -0.77 -9.83 -25.24
N GLY A 117 -0.13 -9.48 -24.12
CA GLY A 117 0.70 -10.39 -23.37
C GLY A 117 0.00 -11.72 -23.07
N TYR A 118 0.58 -12.80 -23.58
CA TYR A 118 0.79 -14.04 -22.82
C TYR A 118 2.26 -14.46 -23.05
N ILE A 119 3.03 -14.68 -21.98
CA ILE A 119 3.35 -15.99 -21.39
C ILE A 119 4.17 -16.86 -22.35
N TYR A 120 5.47 -16.93 -22.07
CA TYR A 120 6.51 -17.66 -22.80
C TYR A 120 6.15 -19.14 -23.12
N PRO A 121 6.63 -19.65 -24.27
CA PRO A 121 7.38 -20.90 -24.28
C PRO A 121 8.89 -20.66 -24.51
N ALA A 122 9.62 -21.02 -23.45
CA ALA A 122 11.00 -21.49 -23.25
C ALA A 122 12.24 -20.97 -24.02
N GLU A 123 12.21 -20.46 -25.25
CA GLU A 123 13.46 -20.56 -26.08
C GLU A 123 14.12 -19.25 -26.56
N SER A 124 13.71 -18.07 -26.07
CA SER A 124 14.39 -16.80 -26.47
C SER A 124 14.49 -15.72 -25.39
N LEU A 125 14.73 -16.13 -24.14
CA LEU A 125 15.21 -15.22 -23.09
C LEU A 125 16.64 -14.73 -23.42
N SER A 126 16.76 -13.55 -24.02
CA SER A 126 18.01 -12.79 -24.04
C SER A 126 17.76 -11.29 -23.85
N ILE A 127 17.27 -10.94 -22.66
CA ILE A 127 17.65 -9.68 -22.00
C ILE A 127 18.06 -10.06 -20.58
N THR A 128 19.36 -9.97 -20.32
CA THR A 128 19.99 -10.38 -19.07
C THR A 128 20.11 -9.21 -18.10
N PHE A 129 20.15 -9.55 -16.81
CA PHE A 129 20.79 -8.75 -15.79
C PHE A 129 22.18 -8.27 -16.31
N PRO A 130 22.50 -6.95 -16.33
CA PRO A 130 22.07 -5.93 -15.38
C PRO A 130 21.26 -4.77 -16.00
N GLU A 131 20.57 -4.93 -17.14
CA GLU A 131 19.84 -3.79 -17.74
C GLU A 131 18.63 -3.34 -16.89
N ARG A 132 18.05 -4.23 -16.08
CA ARG A 132 17.02 -3.88 -15.07
C ARG A 132 17.55 -3.06 -13.88
N LEU A 133 18.87 -2.98 -13.68
CA LEU A 133 19.46 -2.14 -12.63
C LEU A 133 19.56 -0.66 -13.02
N LYS A 134 19.30 -0.32 -14.29
CA LYS A 134 19.35 1.06 -14.79
C LYS A 134 17.97 1.73 -14.68
N ARG A 135 17.55 2.06 -13.45
CA ARG A 135 16.52 3.09 -13.21
C ARG A 135 17.24 4.44 -13.01
N PRO A 136 16.74 5.59 -13.50
CA PRO A 136 17.42 6.86 -13.31
C PRO A 136 17.59 7.14 -11.81
N GLN A 137 18.85 7.17 -11.38
CA GLN A 137 19.27 7.61 -10.05
C GLN A 137 19.07 9.12 -9.95
N VAL A 138 17.82 9.57 -9.76
CA VAL A 138 17.55 10.92 -9.30
C VAL A 138 17.10 10.81 -7.87
N ARG A 139 18.08 10.98 -6.98
CA ARG A 139 17.86 11.47 -5.63
C ARG A 139 17.12 12.79 -5.79
N GLU A 140 15.79 12.78 -5.69
CA GLU A 140 15.06 14.03 -5.59
C GLU A 140 15.60 14.72 -4.33
N LYS A 141 16.46 15.71 -4.55
CA LYS A 141 16.66 16.76 -3.55
C LYS A 141 15.25 17.15 -3.15
N ASN A 142 15.01 17.27 -1.85
CA ASN A 142 13.86 18.01 -1.31
C ASN A 142 13.94 19.44 -1.86
N GLN A 143 13.59 19.62 -3.13
CA GLN A 143 13.13 20.87 -3.65
C GLN A 143 11.85 21.08 -2.85
N LYS A 144 11.77 22.24 -2.20
CA LYS A 144 10.46 22.83 -1.96
C LYS A 144 9.84 22.93 -3.35
N ILE A 145 9.07 21.92 -3.74
CA ILE A 145 8.07 22.11 -4.76
C ILE A 145 7.14 23.11 -4.10
N ASN A 146 7.33 24.39 -4.44
CA ASN A 146 6.25 25.33 -4.33
C ASN A 146 5.12 24.66 -5.12
N PHE A 147 4.05 24.25 -4.43
CA PHE A 147 2.75 23.99 -5.05
C PHE A 147 2.18 25.32 -5.62
N GLY A 148 3.02 26.11 -6.29
CA GLY A 148 2.68 27.34 -6.97
C GLY A 148 2.09 26.96 -8.31
N GLY A 149 0.77 27.00 -8.39
CA GLY A 149 0.07 26.97 -9.67
C GLY A 149 -1.27 26.24 -9.70
N PHE A 150 -1.71 25.57 -8.63
CA PHE A 150 -3.08 25.07 -8.57
C PHE A 150 -3.92 26.01 -7.72
N THR A 151 -4.74 26.81 -8.39
CA THR A 151 -5.80 27.59 -7.78
C THR A 151 -6.70 26.62 -7.01
N ILE A 152 -6.61 26.62 -5.68
CA ILE A 152 -7.52 25.88 -4.83
C ILE A 152 -8.93 26.37 -5.21
N LYS A 153 -9.77 25.52 -5.81
CA LYS A 153 -11.21 25.77 -5.87
C LYS A 153 -11.72 25.68 -4.42
N LYS A 154 -11.52 26.75 -3.66
CA LYS A 154 -11.83 26.86 -2.23
C LYS A 154 -13.34 26.88 -1.96
N ASP A 155 -14.15 26.88 -3.01
CA ASP A 155 -15.57 27.21 -2.97
C ASP A 155 -16.50 26.05 -3.31
N GLN A 156 -16.01 24.81 -3.40
CA GLN A 156 -16.91 23.65 -3.48
C GLN A 156 -17.41 23.30 -2.07
N PRO A 157 -18.73 23.21 -1.85
CA PRO A 157 -19.28 22.86 -0.55
C PRO A 157 -18.79 21.47 -0.13
N ILE A 158 -18.43 21.32 1.15
CA ILE A 158 -18.12 20.02 1.73
C ILE A 158 -19.45 19.26 1.88
N VAL A 159 -19.61 18.20 1.09
CA VAL A 159 -20.75 17.29 1.18
C VAL A 159 -20.24 15.97 1.73
N ALA A 160 -20.85 15.49 2.81
CA ALA A 160 -20.49 14.23 3.43
C ALA A 160 -20.80 13.05 2.49
N LYS A 161 -19.79 12.23 2.23
CA LYS A 161 -19.88 11.02 1.42
C LYS A 161 -20.02 9.80 2.32
N HIS A 162 -20.80 8.83 1.86
CA HIS A 162 -20.90 7.52 2.50
C HIS A 162 -20.50 6.37 1.56
N ILE A 163 -20.41 6.66 0.27
CA ILE A 163 -20.03 5.75 -0.81
C ILE A 163 -19.17 6.57 -1.79
N ALA A 164 -18.15 5.93 -2.35
CA ALA A 164 -17.34 6.47 -3.44
C ALA A 164 -17.81 5.85 -4.76
N ASN A 165 -18.19 6.68 -5.72
CA ASN A 165 -18.72 6.22 -7.01
C ASN A 165 -17.59 6.10 -8.03
N ILE A 166 -17.63 5.03 -8.83
CA ILE A 166 -16.70 4.81 -9.93
C ILE A 166 -17.45 4.38 -11.18
N GLU A 167 -16.91 4.75 -12.34
CA GLU A 167 -17.42 4.37 -13.65
C GLU A 167 -16.42 3.47 -14.39
N LYS A 168 -16.85 2.95 -15.54
CA LYS A 168 -16.01 2.14 -16.41
C LYS A 168 -14.75 2.91 -16.85
N GLY A 169 -13.59 2.27 -16.69
CA GLY A 169 -12.29 2.85 -17.05
C GLY A 169 -11.66 3.74 -15.98
N GLN A 170 -12.39 4.03 -14.90
CA GLN A 170 -11.84 4.67 -13.71
C GLN A 170 -11.11 3.66 -12.82
N GLN A 171 -10.24 4.15 -11.94
CA GLN A 171 -9.33 3.31 -11.15
C GLN A 171 -9.37 3.68 -9.67
N VAL A 172 -8.99 2.70 -8.83
CA VAL A 172 -8.80 2.88 -7.39
C VAL A 172 -7.30 2.87 -7.07
N LEU A 173 -6.84 3.82 -6.27
CA LEU A 173 -5.48 3.90 -5.75
C LEU A 173 -5.44 3.44 -4.31
N PHE A 174 -4.55 2.50 -3.99
CA PHE A 174 -4.30 2.03 -2.63
C PHE A 174 -2.97 2.59 -2.12
N ALA A 175 -3.04 3.35 -1.02
CA ALA A 175 -1.90 3.93 -0.33
C ALA A 175 -1.85 3.44 1.12
N GLY A 176 -0.69 3.03 1.60
CA GLY A 176 -0.59 2.54 2.97
C GLY A 176 0.62 1.68 3.29
N ASP A 177 0.71 1.24 4.53
CA ASP A 177 1.85 0.47 5.01
C ASP A 177 1.65 -1.05 4.83
N SER A 178 2.24 -1.86 5.71
CA SER A 178 2.07 -3.32 5.68
C SER A 178 0.62 -3.76 5.89
N MET A 179 -0.23 -2.94 6.53
CA MET A 179 -1.66 -3.24 6.63
C MET A 179 -2.34 -3.16 5.27
N MET A 180 -2.05 -2.10 4.48
CA MET A 180 -2.60 -1.96 3.13
C MET A 180 -2.06 -3.02 2.19
N GLN A 181 -0.79 -3.42 2.31
CA GLN A 181 -0.23 -4.51 1.50
C GLN A 181 -1.02 -5.82 1.64
N GLY A 182 -1.55 -6.08 2.84
CA GLY A 182 -2.41 -7.24 3.07
C GLY A 182 -3.81 -7.11 2.48
N VAL A 183 -4.36 -5.89 2.34
CA VAL A 183 -5.77 -5.64 1.98
C VAL A 183 -5.94 -5.30 0.49
N ALA A 184 -5.07 -4.45 -0.06
CA ALA A 184 -5.18 -3.96 -1.43
C ALA A 184 -5.29 -5.07 -2.49
N PRO A 185 -4.53 -6.19 -2.43
CA PRO A 185 -4.66 -7.27 -3.41
C PRO A 185 -6.07 -7.85 -3.49
N HIS A 186 -6.76 -8.00 -2.35
CA HIS A 186 -8.13 -8.53 -2.32
C HIS A 186 -9.12 -7.55 -2.95
N VAL A 187 -9.06 -6.26 -2.60
CA VAL A 187 -9.96 -5.25 -3.17
C VAL A 187 -9.72 -5.10 -4.67
N LYS A 188 -8.45 -5.06 -5.10
CA LYS A 188 -8.07 -5.05 -6.53
C LYS A 188 -8.70 -6.22 -7.29
N ASN A 189 -8.60 -7.42 -6.74
CA ASN A 189 -9.17 -8.62 -7.36
C ASN A 189 -10.70 -8.56 -7.45
N MET A 190 -11.37 -8.04 -6.42
CA MET A 190 -12.83 -7.85 -6.42
C MET A 190 -13.27 -6.84 -7.49
N LEU A 191 -12.57 -5.70 -7.60
CA LEU A 191 -12.83 -4.67 -8.63
C LEU A 191 -12.60 -5.20 -10.04
N LEU A 192 -11.50 -5.94 -10.26
CA LEU A 192 -11.20 -6.54 -11.55
C LEU A 192 -12.27 -7.58 -11.93
N LYS A 193 -12.64 -8.48 -11.02
CA LYS A 193 -13.61 -9.54 -11.32
C LYS A 193 -15.03 -9.04 -11.52
N LYS A 194 -15.48 -8.10 -10.68
CA LYS A 194 -16.88 -7.65 -10.69
C LYS A 194 -17.12 -6.56 -11.73
N TYR A 195 -16.14 -5.69 -11.95
CA TYR A 195 -16.31 -4.47 -12.75
C TYR A 195 -15.27 -4.29 -13.86
N ASN A 196 -14.32 -5.23 -14.03
CA ASN A 196 -13.20 -5.13 -14.97
C ASN A 196 -12.35 -3.86 -14.78
N ILE A 197 -12.16 -3.45 -13.53
CA ILE A 197 -11.40 -2.26 -13.16
C ILE A 197 -10.02 -2.66 -12.63
N ASP A 198 -8.96 -2.32 -13.40
CA ASP A 198 -7.59 -2.43 -12.91
C ASP A 198 -7.22 -1.23 -12.04
N SER A 199 -6.59 -1.50 -10.91
CA SER A 199 -6.37 -0.55 -9.83
C SER A 199 -4.90 -0.51 -9.41
N ILE A 200 -4.44 0.58 -8.81
CA ILE A 200 -3.02 0.82 -8.53
C ILE A 200 -2.74 0.59 -7.05
N ASN A 201 -1.78 -0.27 -6.73
CA ASN A 201 -1.33 -0.50 -5.35
C ASN A 201 0.08 0.08 -5.15
N LEU A 202 0.19 1.11 -4.32
CA LEU A 202 1.46 1.74 -3.95
C LEU A 202 1.91 1.40 -2.53
N SER A 203 1.21 0.50 -1.84
CA SER A 203 1.49 0.18 -0.44
C SER A 203 2.93 -0.28 -0.20
N LYS A 204 3.52 0.21 0.89
CA LYS A 204 4.95 0.02 1.19
C LYS A 204 5.18 -0.21 2.67
N GLN A 205 5.83 -1.33 3.02
CA GLN A 205 6.08 -1.69 4.41
C GLN A 205 6.83 -0.64 5.20
N SER A 206 6.48 -0.58 6.49
CA SER A 206 7.19 0.21 7.50
C SER A 206 7.29 1.70 7.12
N THR A 207 6.30 2.19 6.39
CA THR A 207 6.10 3.62 6.08
C THR A 207 4.98 4.19 6.94
N GLY A 208 4.88 5.51 6.97
CA GLY A 208 3.89 6.23 7.77
C GLY A 208 3.94 7.71 7.46
N LEU A 209 3.09 8.50 8.11
CA LEU A 209 3.08 9.95 7.92
C LEU A 209 4.10 10.67 8.79
N ALA A 210 4.63 10.08 9.86
CA ALA A 210 5.51 10.76 10.82
C ALA A 210 6.92 11.06 10.27
N TYR A 211 7.45 10.22 9.37
CA TYR A 211 8.84 10.27 8.87
C TYR A 211 8.94 10.48 7.35
N PRO A 212 8.60 11.67 6.82
CA PRO A 212 8.52 11.92 5.38
C PRO A 212 9.88 11.86 4.65
N ARG A 213 11.01 11.97 5.37
CA ARG A 213 12.35 11.79 4.78
C ARG A 213 12.60 10.37 4.30
N PHE A 214 12.01 9.38 4.98
CA PHE A 214 12.12 7.98 4.60
C PHE A 214 11.15 7.66 3.45
N PHE A 215 9.89 8.08 3.59
CA PHE A 215 8.89 7.93 2.55
C PHE A 215 7.80 8.99 2.71
N ASN A 216 7.56 9.77 1.66
CA ASN A 216 6.61 10.87 1.69
C ASN A 216 5.29 10.45 1.01
N TRP A 217 4.31 10.05 1.82
CA TRP A 217 2.97 9.68 1.34
C TRP A 217 2.23 10.83 0.63
N PRO A 218 2.13 12.05 1.21
CA PRO A 218 1.52 13.19 0.51
C PRO A 218 2.10 13.42 -0.90
N GLN A 219 3.43 13.43 -1.03
CA GLN A 219 4.08 13.62 -2.34
C GLN A 219 3.84 12.44 -3.29
N THR A 220 3.90 11.22 -2.77
CA THR A 220 3.69 9.99 -3.57
C THR A 220 2.26 9.92 -4.12
N ILE A 221 1.28 10.24 -3.29
CA ILE A 221 -0.14 10.31 -3.68
C ILE A 221 -0.34 11.43 -4.70
N ALA A 222 0.18 12.64 -4.46
CA ALA A 222 0.10 13.74 -5.41
C ALA A 222 0.68 13.35 -6.77
N LYS A 223 1.85 12.72 -6.80
CA LYS A 223 2.45 12.24 -8.05
C LYS A 223 1.58 11.19 -8.74
N ALA A 224 1.07 10.21 -8.00
CA ALA A 224 0.22 9.16 -8.57
C ALA A 224 -1.05 9.72 -9.20
N LEU A 225 -1.72 10.67 -8.54
CA LEU A 225 -2.93 11.30 -9.03
C LEU A 225 -2.65 12.19 -10.26
N ASN A 226 -1.53 12.91 -10.30
CA ASN A 226 -1.12 13.69 -11.47
C ASN A 226 -0.81 12.81 -12.68
N ASP A 227 -0.10 11.69 -12.47
CA ASP A 227 0.30 10.79 -13.55
C ASP A 227 -0.88 9.94 -14.08
N ASN A 228 -1.95 9.77 -13.29
CA ASN A 228 -3.05 8.85 -13.59
C ASN A 228 -4.41 9.54 -13.35
N PRO A 229 -4.92 10.33 -14.31
CA PRO A 229 -6.17 11.10 -14.15
C PRO A 229 -7.44 10.24 -14.03
N ASN A 230 -7.35 8.94 -14.35
CA ASN A 230 -8.43 7.97 -14.22
C ASN A 230 -8.63 7.48 -12.78
N ILE A 231 -7.71 7.77 -11.87
CA ILE A 231 -7.94 7.48 -10.45
C ILE A 231 -9.10 8.36 -9.97
N LYS A 232 -10.12 7.73 -9.38
CA LYS A 232 -11.28 8.43 -8.79
C LYS A 232 -11.58 8.05 -7.35
N VAL A 233 -10.92 7.01 -6.84
CA VAL A 233 -10.97 6.66 -5.42
C VAL A 233 -9.56 6.44 -4.90
N LEU A 234 -9.26 7.03 -3.75
CA LEU A 234 -8.05 6.82 -2.97
C LEU A 234 -8.43 6.10 -1.67
N VAL A 235 -7.89 4.91 -1.45
CA VAL A 235 -8.00 4.19 -0.18
C VAL A 235 -6.69 4.35 0.59
N VAL A 236 -6.77 4.86 1.81
CA VAL A 236 -5.62 5.05 2.71
C VAL A 236 -5.71 4.11 3.92
N PHE A 237 -4.64 3.35 4.19
CA PHE A 237 -4.58 2.50 5.38
C PHE A 237 -3.17 2.47 6.00
N LEU A 238 -2.99 3.22 7.09
CA LEU A 238 -1.71 3.53 7.74
C LEU A 238 -1.87 3.56 9.25
N GLY A 239 -0.78 3.35 10.00
CA GLY A 239 -0.77 3.73 11.40
C GLY A 239 0.36 3.16 12.24
N PRO A 240 0.60 1.83 12.29
CA PRO A 240 1.50 1.19 13.26
C PRO A 240 2.93 1.75 13.32
N ASN A 241 3.39 2.45 12.28
CA ASN A 241 4.73 3.02 12.19
C ASN A 241 4.85 4.46 12.70
N ASP A 242 3.73 5.11 13.07
CA ASP A 242 3.65 6.53 13.39
C ASP A 242 3.56 6.92 14.89
N PRO A 243 3.23 6.04 15.86
CA PRO A 243 3.20 6.37 17.30
C PRO A 243 4.57 6.62 17.95
N TRP A 244 5.34 7.54 17.39
CA TRP A 244 6.69 7.89 17.81
C TRP A 244 6.89 9.41 17.66
N ASP A 245 7.91 9.93 18.34
CA ASP A 245 8.32 11.31 18.17
C ASP A 245 8.64 11.59 16.69
N MET A 246 8.31 12.78 16.20
CA MET A 246 8.66 13.19 14.83
C MET A 246 10.01 13.90 14.79
N PRO A 247 10.77 13.75 13.69
CA PRO A 247 11.95 14.55 13.47
C PRO A 247 11.58 16.05 13.41
N PRO A 248 12.46 16.95 13.89
CA PRO A 248 12.21 18.39 13.86
C PRO A 248 11.93 18.89 12.44
N GLN A 249 10.94 19.77 12.29
CA GLN A 249 10.81 20.60 11.08
C GLN A 249 11.90 21.70 11.05
N THR A 250 12.20 22.28 12.22
CA THR A 250 13.26 23.27 12.43
C THR A 250 14.02 22.97 13.72
N GLY A 251 15.32 23.30 13.77
CA GLY A 251 16.17 23.02 14.94
C GLY A 251 16.52 21.54 15.11
N TYR A 252 16.79 21.14 16.36
CA TYR A 252 17.36 19.81 16.68
C TYR A 252 16.47 18.95 17.59
N LYS A 253 15.37 19.50 18.13
CA LYS A 253 14.52 18.77 19.08
C LYS A 253 13.38 18.07 18.35
N TYR A 254 13.29 16.76 18.55
CA TYR A 254 12.16 15.98 18.06
C TYR A 254 10.85 16.45 18.69
N VAL A 255 9.79 16.45 17.88
CA VAL A 255 8.44 16.82 18.31
C VAL A 255 7.82 15.61 19.00
N LYS A 256 7.41 15.77 20.26
CA LYS A 256 6.97 14.64 21.09
C LYS A 256 5.63 14.08 20.64
N PHE A 257 5.53 12.75 20.55
CA PHE A 257 4.26 12.10 20.22
C PHE A 257 3.13 12.57 21.16
N LYS A 258 1.95 12.87 20.60
CA LYS A 258 0.77 13.45 21.29
C LYS A 258 0.94 14.86 21.86
N SER A 259 2.04 15.56 21.58
CA SER A 259 2.10 17.01 21.84
C SER A 259 1.25 17.78 20.81
N GLU A 260 0.82 18.99 21.17
CA GLU A 260 0.03 19.86 20.29
C GLU A 260 0.74 20.10 18.95
N ASP A 261 2.06 20.35 18.97
CA ASP A 261 2.86 20.53 17.76
C ASP A 261 2.90 19.24 16.91
N TRP A 262 3.00 18.07 17.52
CA TRP A 262 3.00 16.79 16.80
C TRP A 262 1.65 16.57 16.12
N GLU A 263 0.56 16.79 16.85
CA GLU A 263 -0.80 16.65 16.35
C GLU A 263 -1.05 17.57 15.17
N LYS A 264 -0.68 18.86 15.31
CA LYS A 264 -0.81 19.85 14.24
C LYS A 264 -0.11 19.39 12.96
N VAL A 265 1.15 18.99 13.05
CA VAL A 265 1.93 18.53 11.88
C VAL A 265 1.35 17.26 11.27
N TYR A 266 0.82 16.36 12.09
CA TYR A 266 0.22 15.13 11.59
C TYR A 266 -1.11 15.39 10.86
N ARG A 267 -1.96 16.26 11.43
CA ARG A 267 -3.20 16.73 10.80
C ARG A 267 -2.94 17.44 9.48
N GLU A 268 -1.94 18.32 9.42
CA GLU A 268 -1.51 18.98 8.17
C GLU A 268 -1.21 17.94 7.08
N ARG A 269 -0.50 16.85 7.40
CA ARG A 269 -0.18 15.79 6.42
C ARG A 269 -1.41 14.98 5.98
N ILE A 270 -2.39 14.77 6.86
CA ILE A 270 -3.68 14.15 6.50
C ILE A 270 -4.47 15.09 5.58
N GLY A 271 -4.56 16.37 5.96
CA GLY A 271 -5.23 17.41 5.20
C GLY A 271 -4.62 17.63 3.81
N ASP A 272 -3.30 17.56 3.67
CA ASP A 272 -2.60 17.63 2.37
C ASP A 272 -3.03 16.50 1.43
N ILE A 273 -3.17 15.27 1.94
CA ILE A 273 -3.63 14.11 1.17
C ILE A 273 -5.06 14.33 0.70
N ILE A 274 -5.97 14.68 1.62
CA ILE A 274 -7.39 14.89 1.32
C ILE A 274 -7.58 16.05 0.34
N SER A 275 -6.87 17.17 0.56
CA SER A 275 -6.92 18.34 -0.31
C SER A 275 -6.42 18.03 -1.72
N THR A 276 -5.34 17.26 -1.84
CA THR A 276 -4.80 16.83 -3.14
C THR A 276 -5.80 15.92 -3.88
N ALA A 277 -6.40 14.96 -3.18
CA ALA A 277 -7.42 14.09 -3.75
C ALA A 277 -8.64 14.90 -4.25
N ARG A 278 -9.13 15.83 -3.43
CA ARG A 278 -10.21 16.74 -3.81
C ARG A 278 -9.90 17.57 -5.05
N GLN A 279 -8.69 18.11 -5.17
CA GLN A 279 -8.27 18.87 -6.36
C GLN A 279 -8.33 18.03 -7.65
N HIS A 280 -8.22 16.70 -7.53
CA HIS A 280 -8.27 15.76 -8.65
C HIS A 280 -9.66 15.13 -8.83
N ASN A 281 -10.66 15.56 -8.05
CA ASN A 281 -11.98 14.95 -7.95
C ASN A 281 -11.87 13.44 -7.64
N VAL A 282 -11.11 13.13 -6.59
CA VAL A 282 -10.89 11.78 -6.09
C VAL A 282 -11.51 11.67 -4.70
N ASP A 283 -12.39 10.70 -4.52
CA ASP A 283 -12.99 10.38 -3.22
C ASP A 283 -11.98 9.65 -2.34
N VAL A 284 -12.02 9.92 -1.03
CA VAL A 284 -11.10 9.31 -0.07
C VAL A 284 -11.85 8.34 0.84
N ILE A 285 -11.35 7.11 0.93
CA ILE A 285 -11.74 6.13 1.94
C ILE A 285 -10.55 5.93 2.87
N TRP A 286 -10.67 6.39 4.12
CA TRP A 286 -9.63 6.22 5.13
C TRP A 286 -9.99 5.10 6.11
N VAL A 287 -9.11 4.10 6.19
CA VAL A 287 -9.31 2.91 7.03
C VAL A 287 -8.61 3.11 8.38
N GLY A 288 -9.39 3.15 9.46
CA GLY A 288 -8.91 3.21 10.83
C GLY A 288 -8.36 1.87 11.31
N PRO A 289 -7.08 1.79 11.75
CA PRO A 289 -6.51 0.55 12.29
C PRO A 289 -7.25 0.05 13.53
N PRO A 290 -7.34 -1.28 13.73
CA PRO A 290 -7.98 -1.81 14.93
C PRO A 290 -7.03 -1.76 16.14
N ASN A 291 -7.55 -2.17 17.29
CA ASN A 291 -6.76 -2.35 18.50
C ASN A 291 -5.59 -3.32 18.28
N MET A 292 -4.49 -3.07 18.99
CA MET A 292 -3.24 -3.83 18.89
C MET A 292 -2.98 -4.60 20.18
N ARG A 293 -2.27 -5.74 20.11
CA ARG A 293 -2.02 -6.58 21.29
C ARG A 293 -1.24 -5.84 22.39
N LYS A 294 -0.27 -5.03 21.99
CA LYS A 294 0.52 -4.23 22.93
C LYS A 294 -0.23 -2.95 23.27
N ASN A 295 -0.62 -2.78 24.53
CA ASN A 295 -1.40 -1.62 25.00
C ASN A 295 -0.81 -0.28 24.55
N THR A 296 0.50 -0.06 24.70
CA THR A 296 1.13 1.21 24.29
C THR A 296 0.96 1.52 22.81
N LEU A 297 1.00 0.49 21.95
CA LEU A 297 0.79 0.65 20.51
C LEU A 297 -0.71 0.86 20.22
N SER A 298 -1.58 0.13 20.92
CA SER A 298 -3.04 0.27 20.82
C SER A 298 -3.48 1.69 21.19
N ASP A 299 -2.95 2.26 22.27
CA ASP A 299 -3.23 3.63 22.72
C ASP A 299 -2.65 4.68 21.76
N GLY A 300 -1.57 4.34 21.06
CA GLY A 300 -1.08 5.10 19.92
C GLY A 300 -2.07 5.08 18.77
N MET A 301 -2.58 3.90 18.39
CA MET A 301 -3.57 3.74 17.32
C MET A 301 -4.87 4.46 17.61
N LYS A 302 -5.40 4.38 18.83
CA LYS A 302 -6.62 5.12 19.19
C LYS A 302 -6.46 6.63 18.97
N PHE A 303 -5.31 7.18 19.37
CA PHE A 303 -5.01 8.59 19.13
C PHE A 303 -4.89 8.91 17.64
N LEU A 304 -4.16 8.11 16.86
CA LEU A 304 -4.08 8.35 15.41
C LEU A 304 -5.45 8.22 14.73
N SER A 305 -6.24 7.21 15.09
CA SER A 305 -7.57 6.97 14.56
C SER A 305 -8.54 8.12 14.86
N SER A 306 -8.43 8.79 16.02
CA SER A 306 -9.24 9.99 16.27
C SER A 306 -8.84 11.17 15.39
N LEU A 307 -7.55 11.31 15.06
CA LEU A 307 -7.10 12.33 14.09
C LEU A 307 -7.60 12.00 12.68
N TYR A 308 -7.48 10.74 12.26
CA TYR A 308 -7.98 10.30 10.95
C TYR A 308 -9.47 10.55 10.82
N GLN A 309 -10.26 10.10 11.80
CA GLN A 309 -11.71 10.23 11.77
C GLN A 309 -12.12 11.70 11.66
N SER A 310 -11.61 12.56 12.55
CA SER A 310 -11.95 13.99 12.54
C SER A 310 -11.59 14.66 11.21
N GLU A 311 -10.34 14.54 10.74
CA GLU A 311 -9.92 15.21 9.49
C GLU A 311 -10.69 14.69 8.26
N VAL A 312 -10.98 13.39 8.20
CA VAL A 312 -11.66 12.77 7.06
C VAL A 312 -13.14 13.17 7.04
N GLU A 313 -13.84 13.07 8.18
CA GLU A 313 -15.25 13.43 8.29
C GLU A 313 -15.48 14.94 8.16
N ASP A 314 -14.61 15.79 8.72
CA ASP A 314 -14.67 17.25 8.58
C ASP A 314 -14.49 17.70 7.12
N ASN A 315 -13.82 16.89 6.31
CA ASN A 315 -13.69 17.10 4.87
C ASN A 315 -14.73 16.32 4.04
N GLY A 316 -15.74 15.73 4.67
CA GLY A 316 -16.83 15.02 4.00
C GLY A 316 -16.41 13.73 3.28
N GLU A 317 -15.24 13.19 3.60
CA GLU A 317 -14.74 11.94 3.05
C GLU A 317 -15.12 10.74 3.95
N ILE A 318 -14.83 9.52 3.49
CA ILE A 318 -15.34 8.30 4.12
C ILE A 318 -14.32 7.75 5.12
N TYR A 319 -14.67 7.67 6.39
CA TYR A 319 -13.90 6.96 7.42
C TYR A 319 -14.64 5.70 7.88
N PHE A 320 -13.91 4.61 8.14
CA PHE A 320 -14.45 3.52 8.94
C PHE A 320 -13.36 2.85 9.79
N SER A 321 -13.76 2.28 10.93
CA SER A 321 -12.87 1.59 11.84
C SER A 321 -12.84 0.08 11.59
N VAL A 322 -11.64 -0.51 11.53
CA VAL A 322 -11.51 -1.97 11.48
C VAL A 322 -11.96 -2.62 12.80
N ASN A 323 -12.01 -1.87 13.92
CA ASN A 323 -12.63 -2.37 15.14
C ASN A 323 -14.10 -2.76 14.92
N ASP A 324 -14.84 -2.03 14.09
CA ASP A 324 -16.24 -2.34 13.77
C ASP A 324 -16.34 -3.61 12.92
N VAL A 325 -15.44 -3.76 11.95
CA VAL A 325 -15.33 -4.96 11.10
C VAL A 325 -15.03 -6.20 11.96
N PHE A 326 -14.14 -6.06 12.94
CA PHE A 326 -13.73 -7.15 13.84
C PHE A 326 -14.62 -7.29 15.07
N LYS A 327 -15.61 -6.40 15.24
CA LYS A 327 -16.50 -6.30 16.40
C LYS A 327 -15.75 -6.19 17.73
N TYR A 328 -14.57 -5.55 17.72
CA TYR A 328 -13.85 -5.22 18.94
C TYR A 328 -14.62 -4.15 19.71
N LYS A 329 -14.62 -4.26 21.04
CA LYS A 329 -15.29 -3.31 21.93
C LYS A 329 -14.26 -2.60 22.80
N GLY A 330 -14.38 -1.28 22.88
CA GLY A 330 -13.44 -0.44 23.63
C GLY A 330 -11.99 -0.75 23.25
N ASP A 331 -11.20 -1.16 24.24
CA ASP A 331 -9.77 -1.38 24.12
C ASP A 331 -9.40 -2.85 23.87
N THR A 332 -10.39 -3.72 23.70
CA THR A 332 -10.15 -5.16 23.61
C THR A 332 -9.46 -5.54 22.30
N TYR A 333 -8.41 -6.34 22.43
CA TYR A 333 -7.72 -7.03 21.34
C TYR A 333 -8.06 -8.53 21.39
N SER A 334 -8.26 -9.16 20.23
CA SER A 334 -8.40 -10.62 20.12
C SER A 334 -7.88 -11.14 18.79
N ASP A 335 -7.11 -12.23 18.79
CA ASP A 335 -6.70 -12.86 17.53
C ASP A 335 -7.90 -13.41 16.72
N TYR A 336 -9.05 -13.57 17.38
CA TYR A 336 -10.23 -14.27 16.86
C TYR A 336 -11.53 -13.46 17.04
N ILE A 337 -12.51 -13.73 16.18
CA ILE A 337 -13.91 -13.34 16.35
C ILE A 337 -14.77 -14.60 16.50
N GLY A 338 -15.91 -14.49 17.18
CA GLY A 338 -16.85 -15.58 17.39
C GLY A 338 -17.03 -15.92 18.86
N ASP A 339 -17.72 -17.02 19.14
CA ASP A 339 -17.94 -17.54 20.48
C ASP A 339 -17.07 -18.79 20.73
N ALA A 340 -17.21 -19.41 21.89
CA ALA A 340 -16.44 -20.61 22.25
C ALA A 340 -16.68 -21.83 21.33
N SER A 341 -17.77 -21.84 20.56
CA SER A 341 -18.14 -22.95 19.67
C SER A 341 -17.63 -22.79 18.24
N SER A 342 -17.38 -21.56 17.79
CA SER A 342 -16.78 -21.26 16.49
C SER A 342 -15.95 -19.98 16.56
N THR A 343 -14.64 -20.12 16.35
CA THR A 343 -13.72 -18.98 16.30
C THR A 343 -13.09 -18.86 14.92
N ILE A 344 -13.11 -17.64 14.38
CA ILE A 344 -12.45 -17.31 13.12
C ILE A 344 -11.24 -16.45 13.46
N LYS A 345 -10.05 -16.90 13.06
CA LYS A 345 -8.82 -16.13 13.26
C LYS A 345 -8.80 -14.92 12.33
N LEU A 346 -8.72 -13.71 12.87
CA LEU A 346 -8.65 -12.45 12.12
C LEU A 346 -7.27 -11.79 12.16
N ARG A 347 -6.44 -12.11 13.15
CA ARG A 347 -5.11 -11.52 13.33
C ARG A 347 -4.00 -12.50 13.04
N SER A 348 -2.87 -11.97 12.59
CA SER A 348 -1.60 -12.68 12.64
C SER A 348 -1.14 -12.83 14.09
N GLY A 349 -0.31 -13.83 14.35
CA GLY A 349 0.19 -14.12 15.70
C GLY A 349 1.09 -13.04 16.30
N ASP A 350 1.42 -11.98 15.57
CA ASP A 350 2.32 -10.89 16.00
C ASP A 350 1.62 -9.76 16.77
N GLY A 351 0.28 -9.71 16.76
CA GLY A 351 -0.47 -8.68 17.45
C GLY A 351 -0.75 -7.42 16.62
N ILE A 352 -0.28 -7.33 15.37
CA ILE A 352 -0.35 -6.14 14.50
C ILE A 352 -1.04 -6.46 13.17
N HIS A 353 -0.66 -7.54 12.50
CA HIS A 353 -1.14 -7.86 11.16
C HIS A 353 -2.37 -8.77 11.18
N PHE A 354 -2.87 -9.10 9.98
CA PHE A 354 -4.12 -9.82 9.75
C PHE A 354 -3.86 -11.22 9.20
N SER A 355 -4.71 -12.18 9.60
CA SER A 355 -4.82 -13.45 8.88
C SER A 355 -5.40 -13.20 7.48
N GLY A 356 -5.33 -14.20 6.58
CA GLY A 356 -6.00 -14.10 5.27
C GLY A 356 -7.49 -13.77 5.39
N LYS A 357 -8.20 -14.32 6.38
CA LYS A 357 -9.62 -14.01 6.60
C LYS A 357 -9.84 -12.59 7.13
N GLY A 358 -8.95 -12.10 8.00
CA GLY A 358 -9.00 -10.71 8.48
C GLY A 358 -8.78 -9.70 7.35
N GLN A 359 -7.82 -9.96 6.47
CA GLN A 359 -7.58 -9.15 5.26
C GLN A 359 -8.83 -9.12 4.37
N GLN A 360 -9.43 -10.28 4.13
CA GLN A 360 -10.64 -10.41 3.32
C GLN A 360 -11.82 -9.61 3.89
N LEU A 361 -12.09 -9.67 5.20
CA LEU A 361 -13.19 -8.92 5.81
C LEU A 361 -13.00 -7.39 5.70
N ILE A 362 -11.77 -6.92 5.86
CA ILE A 362 -11.45 -5.49 5.67
C ILE A 362 -11.64 -5.12 4.19
N ALA A 363 -11.16 -5.96 3.28
CA ALA A 363 -11.31 -5.73 1.84
C ALA A 363 -12.78 -5.71 1.40
N GLU A 364 -13.60 -6.62 1.92
CA GLU A 364 -15.05 -6.64 1.69
C GLU A 364 -15.71 -5.34 2.18
N LYS A 365 -15.30 -4.83 3.35
CA LYS A 365 -15.79 -3.54 3.84
C LYS A 365 -15.36 -2.38 2.95
N VAL A 366 -14.09 -2.30 2.54
CA VAL A 366 -13.62 -1.27 1.59
C VAL A 366 -14.42 -1.36 0.28
N PHE A 367 -14.54 -2.55 -0.29
CA PHE A 367 -15.26 -2.78 -1.53
C PHE A 367 -16.74 -2.38 -1.44
N SER A 368 -17.40 -2.62 -0.29
CA SER A 368 -18.79 -2.22 -0.07
C SER A 368 -19.02 -0.71 -0.08
N LEU A 369 -17.96 0.08 0.10
CA LEU A 369 -17.99 1.55 0.05
C LEU A 369 -17.67 2.08 -1.34
N ILE A 370 -17.37 1.21 -2.31
CA ILE A 370 -17.08 1.57 -3.69
C ILE A 370 -18.24 1.09 -4.56
N HIS A 371 -19.03 2.02 -5.08
CA HIS A 371 -20.17 1.73 -5.93
C HIS A 371 -19.82 1.94 -7.40
N PHE A 372 -20.19 1.00 -8.24
CA PHE A 372 -20.03 1.10 -9.68
C PHE A 372 -21.35 1.52 -10.30
N GLU A 373 -21.37 2.67 -10.98
CA GLU A 373 -22.55 3.12 -11.72
C GLU A 373 -22.62 2.33 -13.04
N GLU A 374 -23.62 1.46 -13.17
CA GLU A 374 -23.92 0.80 -14.44
C GLU A 374 -24.58 1.83 -15.37
N GLU A 375 -23.99 2.08 -16.54
CA GLU A 375 -24.66 2.87 -17.58
C GLU A 375 -25.99 2.17 -17.91
N GLU A 376 -27.13 2.82 -17.64
CA GLU A 376 -28.42 2.38 -18.16
C GLU A 376 -28.32 2.31 -19.68
N GLU A 377 -28.39 1.10 -20.26
CA GLU A 377 -28.64 0.93 -21.68
C GLU A 377 -29.98 1.61 -21.97
N LYS A 378 -29.93 2.82 -22.53
CA LYS A 378 -31.12 3.47 -23.08
C LYS A 378 -31.69 2.55 -24.15
N GLU A 379 -32.82 1.90 -23.84
CA GLU A 379 -33.58 1.17 -24.84
C GLU A 379 -33.81 2.10 -26.06
N PRO A 380 -33.52 1.65 -27.28
CA PRO A 380 -33.85 2.42 -28.46
C PRO A 380 -35.38 2.53 -28.50
N HIS A 381 -35.91 3.74 -28.31
CA HIS A 381 -37.31 4.05 -28.55
C HIS A 381 -37.73 3.45 -29.89
N GLU A 382 -38.65 2.47 -29.83
CA GLU A 382 -39.44 2.05 -30.98
C GLU A 382 -40.06 3.30 -31.60
N THR A 383 -39.58 3.67 -32.79
CA THR A 383 -40.25 4.62 -33.65
C THR A 383 -41.64 4.07 -33.95
N GLU A 384 -42.62 4.65 -33.27
CA GLU A 384 -44.04 4.47 -33.47
C GLU A 384 -44.36 4.63 -34.96
N GLN A 385 -44.80 3.54 -35.59
CA GLN A 385 -45.36 3.57 -36.94
C GLN A 385 -46.65 4.39 -36.90
N THR A 386 -46.58 5.65 -37.31
CA THR A 386 -47.76 6.40 -37.72
C THR A 386 -48.28 5.82 -39.03
N VAL A 387 -49.23 4.90 -38.92
CA VAL A 387 -50.19 4.61 -39.99
C VAL A 387 -51.22 5.72 -39.94
N SER A 388 -51.23 6.61 -40.94
CA SER A 388 -52.41 7.41 -41.24
C SER A 388 -52.86 7.14 -42.68
N SER A 389 -54.13 6.75 -42.74
CA SER A 389 -55.08 6.55 -43.84
C SER A 389 -54.89 7.33 -45.13
#